data_AF-A0A7V9QMA4-F1
#
_entry.id   AF-A0A7V9QMA4-F1
#
_cell.length_a   1.000
_cell.length_b   1.000
_cell.length_c   1.000
_cell.angle_alpha   90.00
_cell.angle_beta   90.00
_cell.angle_gamma   90.00
#
_symmetry.space_group_name_H-M   'P 1'
#
loop_
_entity.id
_entity.type
_entity.pdbx_description
1 polymer ?
#
loop_
_entity_poly.entity_id
_entity_poly.type
_entity_poly.pdbx_seq_one_letter_code
_entity_poly.pdbx_strand_id
1 'polypeptide(L)'
;MLSEGERTRKPGFSFVEVVVTLLIIAIMVGFITPVVTKRIRYAQAEAAAKTFDALRVGIKNFKQHTTEYPSRIQQLLGRPDNLVISTVRACGGSMSATVRAAWQGPYINRDKPNPNLGFATGE
;
A
#
# COMPACT_ATOMS: atom_id res chain seq x y z
N MET A 1 -47.44 -25.68 46.15
CA MET A 1 -46.32 -26.62 45.97
C MET A 1 -45.31 -25.92 45.06
N LEU A 2 -44.44 -25.09 45.65
CA LEU A 2 -43.47 -24.27 44.90
C LEU A 2 -42.16 -25.04 44.83
N SER A 3 -41.73 -25.35 43.61
CA SER A 3 -40.43 -25.96 43.34
C SER A 3 -39.34 -24.91 43.55
N GLU A 4 -38.60 -25.02 44.64
CA GLU A 4 -37.36 -24.25 44.85
C GLU A 4 -36.29 -24.77 43.88
N GLY A 5 -36.06 -24.01 42.82
CA GLY A 5 -34.96 -24.28 41.89
C GLY A 5 -33.63 -24.10 42.60
N GLU A 6 -32.86 -25.18 42.71
CA GLU A 6 -31.48 -25.15 43.18
C GLU A 6 -30.66 -24.19 42.30
N ARG A 7 -30.26 -23.05 42.88
CA ARG A 7 -29.32 -22.13 42.25
C ARG A 7 -27.93 -22.74 42.36
N THR A 8 -27.50 -23.44 41.30
CA THR A 8 -26.12 -23.88 41.14
C THR A 8 -25.18 -22.68 41.18
N ARG A 9 -24.42 -22.51 42.27
CA ARG A 9 -23.46 -21.43 42.44
C ARG A 9 -22.30 -21.66 41.48
N LYS A 10 -22.25 -20.89 40.39
CA LYS A 10 -21.10 -20.92 39.47
C LYS A 10 -19.86 -20.45 40.22
N PRO A 11 -18.74 -21.19 40.21
CA PRO A 11 -17.49 -20.70 40.79
C PRO A 11 -17.07 -19.43 40.04
N GLY A 12 -16.87 -18.35 40.81
CA GLY A 12 -16.38 -17.08 40.30
C GLY A 12 -14.88 -17.13 40.03
N PHE A 13 -14.43 -16.27 39.11
CA PHE A 13 -13.06 -16.18 38.65
C PHE A 13 -12.11 -15.84 39.81
N SER A 14 -11.05 -16.64 39.99
CA SER A 14 -10.05 -16.43 41.04
C SER A 14 -9.04 -15.35 40.63
N PHE A 15 -8.53 -14.57 41.59
CA PHE A 15 -7.45 -13.60 41.33
C PHE A 15 -6.21 -14.27 40.72
N VAL A 16 -5.89 -15.48 41.19
CA VAL A 16 -4.77 -16.29 40.67
C VAL A 16 -5.01 -16.65 39.20
N GLU A 17 -6.25 -16.92 38.82
CA GLU A 17 -6.61 -17.27 37.44
C GLU A 17 -6.42 -16.09 36.47
N VAL A 18 -6.77 -14.86 36.90
CA VAL A 18 -6.47 -13.63 36.14
C VAL A 18 -4.96 -13.46 35.94
N VAL A 19 -4.17 -13.65 36.99
CA VAL A 19 -2.71 -13.45 36.92
C VAL A 19 -2.06 -14.50 36.01
N VAL A 20 -2.47 -15.76 36.11
CA VAL A 20 -1.95 -16.85 35.26
C VAL A 20 -2.34 -16.63 33.80
N THR A 21 -3.57 -16.21 33.52
CA THR A 21 -4.00 -15.92 32.14
C THR A 21 -3.26 -14.73 31.54
N LEU A 22 -3.07 -13.64 32.29
CA LEU A 22 -2.25 -12.50 31.85
C LEU A 22 -0.79 -12.90 31.60
N LEU A 23 -0.22 -13.77 32.43
CA LEU A 23 1.13 -14.31 32.24
C LEU A 23 1.23 -15.06 30.90
N ILE A 24 0.27 -15.95 30.62
CA ILE A 24 0.24 -16.72 29.37
C ILE A 24 0.10 -15.79 28.16
N ILE A 25 -0.79 -14.78 28.23
CA ILE A 25 -0.96 -13.79 27.16
C ILE A 25 0.34 -12.99 26.94
N ALA A 26 1.01 -12.54 28.01
CA ALA A 26 2.25 -11.78 27.91
C ALA A 26 3.36 -12.59 27.22
N ILE A 27 3.51 -13.87 27.57
CA ILE A 27 4.44 -14.78 26.91
C ILE A 27 4.08 -14.92 25.43
N MET A 28 2.79 -15.14 25.11
CA MET A 28 2.34 -15.33 23.73
C MET A 28 2.60 -14.08 22.86
N VAL A 29 2.32 -12.88 23.37
CA VAL A 29 2.57 -11.61 22.66
C VAL A 29 4.06 -11.40 22.39
N GLY A 30 4.93 -11.81 23.32
CA GLY A 30 6.39 -11.76 23.15
C GLY A 30 6.86 -12.50 21.89
N PHE A 31 6.26 -13.65 21.57
CA PHE A 31 6.63 -14.46 20.39
C PHE A 31 5.98 -13.99 19.09
N ILE A 32 4.78 -13.38 19.12
CA ILE A 32 4.07 -12.92 17.92
C ILE A 32 4.75 -11.69 17.30
N THR A 33 5.25 -10.79 18.15
CA THR A 33 5.86 -9.51 17.74
C THR A 33 6.97 -9.62 16.68
N PRO A 34 8.00 -10.49 16.83
CA PRO A 34 9.05 -10.63 15.82
C PRO A 34 8.57 -11.26 14.50
N VAL A 35 7.48 -12.05 14.53
CA VAL A 35 6.93 -12.69 13.32
C VAL A 35 6.19 -11.66 12.46
N VAL A 36 5.35 -10.83 13.08
CA VAL A 36 4.59 -9.79 12.38
C VAL A 36 5.51 -8.73 11.76
N THR A 37 6.52 -8.27 12.51
CA THR A 37 7.50 -7.29 12.00
C THR A 37 8.29 -7.81 10.79
N LYS A 38 8.71 -9.08 10.79
CA LYS A 38 9.33 -9.71 9.62
C LYS A 38 8.38 -9.71 8.42
N ARG A 39 7.11 -10.09 8.60
CA ARG A 39 6.10 -10.10 7.53
C ARG A 39 5.86 -8.71 6.94
N ILE A 40 5.84 -7.66 7.77
CA ILE A 40 5.71 -6.27 7.30
C ILE A 40 6.88 -5.88 6.40
N ARG A 41 8.12 -6.23 6.77
CA ARG A 41 9.30 -5.93 5.94
C ARG A 41 9.24 -6.64 4.58
N TYR A 42 8.81 -7.90 4.55
CA TYR A 42 8.59 -8.62 3.29
C TYR A 42 7.47 -7.99 2.45
N ALA A 43 6.35 -7.60 3.08
CA ALA A 43 5.25 -6.94 2.39
C ALA A 43 5.65 -5.58 1.81
N GLN A 44 6.51 -4.82 2.48
CA GLN A 44 7.06 -3.56 1.94
C GLN A 44 7.93 -3.81 0.71
N ALA A 45 8.81 -4.82 0.74
CA ALA A 45 9.64 -5.18 -0.40
C ALA A 45 8.78 -5.66 -1.58
N GLU A 46 7.74 -6.46 -1.32
CA GLU A 46 6.80 -6.92 -2.35
C GLU A 46 5.97 -5.77 -2.92
N ALA A 47 5.53 -4.83 -2.09
CA ALA A 47 4.81 -3.64 -2.55
C ALA A 47 5.71 -2.74 -3.43
N ALA A 48 6.99 -2.59 -3.08
CA ALA A 48 7.95 -1.89 -3.91
C ALA A 48 8.15 -2.61 -5.26
N ALA A 49 8.31 -3.93 -5.25
CA ALA A 49 8.43 -4.72 -6.48
C ALA A 49 7.19 -4.57 -7.39
N LYS A 50 5.98 -4.64 -6.81
CA LYS A 50 4.72 -4.39 -7.54
C LYS A 50 4.65 -2.99 -8.12
N THR A 51 5.15 -1.99 -7.40
CA THR A 51 5.22 -0.60 -7.88
C THR A 51 6.15 -0.48 -9.08
N PHE A 52 7.33 -1.12 -9.04
CA PHE A 52 8.25 -1.13 -10.18
C PHE A 52 7.69 -1.88 -11.39
N ASP A 53 6.96 -2.98 -11.16
CA ASP A 53 6.33 -3.73 -12.26
C ASP A 53 5.20 -2.92 -12.91
N ALA A 54 4.35 -2.26 -12.11
CA ALA A 54 3.34 -1.34 -12.62
C ALA A 54 3.98 -0.18 -13.43
N LEU A 55 5.10 0.37 -12.94
CA LEU A 55 5.85 1.40 -13.67
C LEU A 55 6.41 0.87 -14.99
N ARG A 56 6.96 -0.35 -14.99
CA ARG A 56 7.47 -1.01 -16.21
C ARG A 56 6.37 -1.20 -17.25
N VAL A 57 5.21 -1.70 -16.83
CA VAL A 57 4.03 -1.87 -17.70
C VAL A 57 3.57 -0.51 -18.23
N GLY A 58 3.48 0.50 -17.37
CA GLY A 58 3.10 1.85 -17.76
C GLY A 58 4.05 2.46 -18.80
N ILE A 59 5.37 2.33 -18.61
CA ILE A 59 6.37 2.81 -19.57
C ILE A 59 6.26 2.07 -20.91
N LYS A 60 6.02 0.76 -20.88
CA LYS A 60 5.84 -0.04 -22.10
C LYS A 60 4.61 0.41 -22.88
N ASN A 61 3.48 0.62 -22.20
CA ASN A 61 2.24 1.09 -22.81
C ASN A 61 2.39 2.51 -23.37
N PHE A 62 3.05 3.39 -22.62
CA PHE A 62 3.40 4.73 -23.10
C PHE A 62 4.19 4.63 -24.41
N LYS A 63 5.29 3.86 -24.44
CA LYS A 63 6.11 3.68 -25.63
C LYS A 63 5.32 3.09 -26.81
N GLN A 64 4.41 2.16 -26.55
CA GLN A 64 3.59 1.57 -27.60
C GLN A 64 2.68 2.60 -28.29
N HIS A 65 2.19 3.60 -27.54
CA HIS A 65 1.28 4.60 -28.09
C HIS A 65 2.03 5.84 -28.64
N THR A 66 3.03 6.33 -27.91
CA THR A 66 3.74 7.57 -28.26
C THR A 66 4.97 7.33 -29.12
N THR A 67 5.39 6.08 -29.32
CA THR A 67 6.66 5.65 -29.96
C THR A 67 7.94 6.15 -29.27
N GLU A 68 7.81 6.91 -28.18
CA GLU A 68 8.89 7.54 -27.45
C GLU A 68 8.91 7.07 -25.99
N TYR A 69 10.07 7.16 -25.34
CA TYR A 69 10.16 6.93 -23.91
C TYR A 69 9.75 8.17 -23.12
N PRO A 70 9.06 8.01 -21.98
CA PRO A 70 8.78 9.12 -21.09
C PRO A 70 10.10 9.63 -20.49
N SER A 71 10.32 10.94 -20.51
CA SER A 71 11.44 11.59 -19.81
C SER A 71 11.18 11.71 -18.32
N ARG A 72 9.90 11.72 -17.92
CA ARG A 72 9.46 11.99 -16.55
C ARG A 72 8.25 11.17 -16.18
N ILE A 73 8.16 10.84 -14.89
CA ILE A 73 7.04 10.05 -14.34
C ILE A 73 5.69 10.75 -14.56
N GLN A 74 5.66 12.08 -14.51
CA GLN A 74 4.45 12.89 -14.70
C GLN A 74 3.74 12.60 -16.05
N GLN A 75 4.48 12.23 -17.10
CA GLN A 75 3.92 11.87 -18.41
C GLN A 75 3.14 10.56 -18.41
N LEU A 76 3.34 9.72 -17.38
CA LEU A 76 2.58 8.49 -17.18
C LEU A 76 1.32 8.71 -16.33
N LEU A 77 1.27 9.77 -15.50
CA LEU A 77 0.12 10.06 -14.64
C LEU A 77 -0.93 10.92 -15.35
N GLY A 78 -0.49 11.86 -16.18
CA GLY A 78 -1.36 12.87 -16.78
C GLY A 78 -1.01 13.13 -18.24
N ARG A 79 -1.99 13.67 -18.96
CA ARG A 79 -1.79 14.06 -20.36
C ARG A 79 -0.72 15.15 -20.43
N PRO A 80 0.22 15.08 -21.41
CA PRO A 80 1.34 16.01 -21.50
C PRO A 80 0.99 17.43 -22.00
N ASP A 81 -0.25 17.88 -21.80
CA ASP A 81 -0.76 19.19 -22.17
C ASP A 81 -0.84 20.16 -20.99
N ASN A 82 -0.95 19.65 -19.75
CA ASN A 82 -1.20 20.45 -18.55
C ASN A 82 0.05 20.87 -17.76
N LEU A 83 1.25 20.45 -18.18
CA LEU A 83 2.51 20.74 -17.48
C LEU A 83 3.63 21.03 -18.48
N VAL A 84 4.21 22.24 -18.44
CA VAL A 84 5.39 22.66 -19.26
C VAL A 84 6.58 21.69 -19.11
N ILE A 85 6.62 20.94 -18.00
CA ILE A 85 7.64 19.94 -17.68
C ILE A 85 7.35 18.57 -18.33
N SER A 86 6.10 18.29 -18.70
CA SER A 86 5.65 17.03 -19.34
C SER A 86 5.80 17.01 -20.86
N THR A 87 6.23 18.12 -21.45
CA THR A 87 6.43 18.22 -22.90
C THR A 87 7.86 17.93 -23.31
N VAL A 88 8.77 17.58 -22.40
CA VAL A 88 10.16 17.29 -22.75
C VAL A 88 10.31 15.82 -23.15
N ARG A 89 11.00 15.55 -24.26
CA ARG A 89 11.33 14.19 -24.72
C ARG A 89 12.55 13.64 -23.98
N ALA A 90 12.66 12.32 -23.88
CA ALA A 90 13.79 11.67 -23.21
C ALA A 90 15.15 12.02 -23.85
N CYS A 91 15.17 12.23 -25.17
CA CYS A 91 16.37 12.61 -25.93
C CYS A 91 16.57 14.13 -26.04
N GLY A 92 15.80 14.94 -25.31
CA GLY A 92 15.80 16.40 -25.42
C GLY A 92 14.82 16.95 -26.46
N GLY A 93 14.52 18.25 -26.33
CA GLY A 93 13.52 18.94 -27.14
C GLY A 93 12.08 18.70 -26.70
N SER A 94 11.14 19.39 -27.35
CA SER A 94 9.72 19.33 -27.04
C SER A 94 9.02 18.18 -27.77
N MET A 95 8.01 17.60 -27.13
CA MET A 95 7.09 16.60 -27.68
C MET A 95 6.28 17.23 -28.80
N SER A 96 6.16 16.52 -29.93
CA SER A 96 5.35 16.98 -31.05
C SER A 96 3.86 16.92 -30.73
N ALA A 97 3.04 17.67 -31.47
CA ALA A 97 1.58 17.62 -31.35
C ALA A 97 1.04 16.20 -31.61
N THR A 98 1.64 15.47 -32.54
CA THR A 98 1.29 14.08 -32.88
C THR A 98 1.47 13.15 -31.68
N VAL A 99 2.59 13.26 -30.97
CA VAL A 99 2.87 12.42 -29.80
C VAL A 99 1.90 12.71 -28.65
N ARG A 100 1.55 13.99 -28.45
CA ARG A 100 0.54 14.38 -27.45
C ARG A 100 -0.87 13.89 -27.80
N ALA A 101 -1.20 13.81 -29.10
CA ALA A 101 -2.48 13.28 -29.57
C ALA A 101 -2.54 11.75 -29.47
N ALA A 102 -1.41 11.07 -29.59
CA ALA A 102 -1.31 9.61 -29.46
C ALA A 102 -1.36 9.12 -28.00
N TRP A 103 -1.30 10.01 -27.01
CA TRP A 103 -1.44 9.66 -25.61
C TRP A 103 -2.88 9.21 -25.31
N GLN A 104 -3.06 8.02 -24.74
CA GLN A 104 -4.38 7.38 -24.61
C GLN A 104 -4.95 7.36 -23.18
N GLY A 105 -4.17 7.72 -22.16
CA GLY A 105 -4.66 7.71 -20.78
C GLY A 105 -3.54 7.66 -19.74
N PRO A 106 -3.88 7.81 -18.45
CA PRO A 106 -2.94 7.55 -17.36
C PRO A 106 -2.46 6.10 -17.42
N TYR A 107 -1.17 5.92 -17.61
CA TYR A 107 -0.54 4.61 -17.70
C TYR A 107 -0.17 4.04 -16.33
N ILE A 108 -0.19 4.88 -15.29
CA ILE A 108 -0.07 4.50 -13.89
C ILE A 108 -1.06 5.29 -13.05
N ASN A 109 -1.71 4.62 -12.10
CA ASN A 109 -2.50 5.27 -11.06
C ASN A 109 -1.65 5.30 -9.79
N ARG A 110 -1.52 6.48 -9.19
CA ARG A 110 -0.90 6.61 -7.87
C ARG A 110 -1.94 6.27 -6.80
N ASP A 111 -2.40 5.03 -6.79
CA ASP A 111 -3.42 4.60 -5.85
C ASP A 111 -2.82 3.94 -4.59
N LYS A 112 -3.17 4.58 -3.46
CA LYS A 112 -2.93 4.27 -2.04
C LYS A 112 -1.55 4.67 -1.46
N PRO A 113 -1.43 5.84 -0.81
CA PRO A 113 -0.42 5.99 0.23
C PRO A 113 -0.62 4.88 1.27
N ASN A 114 0.44 4.12 1.55
CA ASN A 114 0.43 3.16 2.63
C ASN A 114 0.33 3.94 3.96
N PRO A 115 -0.75 3.78 4.75
CA PRO A 115 -0.90 4.49 6.03
C PRO A 115 0.16 4.13 7.08
N ASN A 116 0.95 3.08 6.84
CA ASN A 116 1.99 2.58 7.73
C ASN A 116 3.43 2.91 7.27
N LEU A 117 3.58 3.67 6.18
CA LEU A 117 4.83 4.40 5.93
C LEU A 117 4.57 5.80 6.47
N GLY A 118 5.21 6.16 7.59
CA GLY A 118 5.06 7.43 8.30
C GLY A 118 5.50 8.66 7.50
N PHE A 119 5.00 8.83 6.29
CA PHE A 119 4.89 10.11 5.62
C PHE A 119 3.52 10.64 6.01
N ALA A 120 3.46 11.29 7.17
CA ALA A 120 2.32 12.09 7.57
C ALA A 120 1.95 12.99 6.39
N THR A 121 0.78 12.75 5.81
CA THR A 121 0.08 13.77 5.06
C THR A 121 -0.28 14.83 6.09
N GLY A 122 0.54 15.87 6.16
CA GLY A 122 0.16 17.11 6.81
C GLY A 122 -0.95 17.73 5.99
N GLU A 123 -2.18 17.45 6.38
CA GLU A 123 -3.29 18.39 6.36
C GLU A 123 -3.68 18.67 7.81
#